data_AF-H0GYA0-F1
#
_entry.id   AF-H0GYA0-F1
#
_cell.length_a   1.000
_cell.length_b   1.000
_cell.length_c   1.000
_cell.angle_alpha   90.00
_cell.angle_beta   90.00
_cell.angle_gamma   90.00
#
_symmetry.space_group_name_H-M   'P 1'
#
loop_
_entity.id
_entity.type
_entity.pdbx_description
1 polymer ?
#
loop_
_entity_poly.entity_id
_entity_poly.type
_entity_poly.pdbx_seq_one_letter_code
_entity_poly.pdbx_strand_id
1 'polypeptide(L)'
;MSNPFDLLGNDVEDADVVVLPPKEIVKSSTSSKKADVPPPSADPSKARKNRPRPSGNEGAIRDKASGRRNNKSKDVTDSAATKKPNTRKATDRHSRTGKTDTKKKVNQGWGDDKKELSAEKEAQADAAAEIAEDVEDAEDAAKAKTTQLSLQDYLNQQASNQFNKVPEAKKVELNAEKIEAAEKEAYAPATKVKNVKSKQLKTKEYLDFDATFVESNTRKNFGDRNNNNNNNSRNTTFNNRRGGRTVRKGSNNPNSANSASSANTVQKNRNIDVSNLPSLA
;
A
#
# COMPACT_ATOMS: atom_id res chain seq x y z
N MET A 1 32.30 59.11 -0.33
CA MET A 1 32.65 59.79 -1.59
C MET A 1 31.35 60.38 -2.13
N SER A 2 31.25 61.70 -2.22
CA SER A 2 30.06 62.41 -2.71
C SER A 2 29.98 62.30 -4.24
N ASN A 3 28.77 62.24 -4.79
CA ASN A 3 28.53 62.20 -6.23
C ASN A 3 28.90 63.57 -6.84
N PRO A 4 29.88 63.66 -7.77
CA PRO A 4 30.33 64.94 -8.33
C PRO A 4 29.27 65.64 -9.20
N PHE A 5 28.19 64.94 -9.58
CA PHE A 5 27.07 65.51 -10.33
C PHE A 5 26.00 66.14 -9.44
N ASP A 6 26.08 65.99 -8.11
CA ASP A 6 25.17 66.62 -7.13
C ASP A 6 25.38 68.15 -7.05
N LEU A 7 26.52 68.65 -7.56
CA LEU A 7 26.86 70.07 -7.71
C LEU A 7 26.28 70.71 -8.99
N LEU A 8 25.72 69.91 -9.90
CA LEU A 8 25.09 70.36 -11.13
C LEU A 8 23.58 70.52 -10.93
N GLY A 9 23.19 71.38 -9.99
CA GLY A 9 22.04 72.26 -10.10
C GLY A 9 20.65 71.66 -10.38
N ASN A 10 20.37 70.44 -9.95
CA ASN A 10 19.01 69.89 -9.89
C ASN A 10 18.76 69.32 -8.48
N ASP A 11 19.06 70.12 -7.46
CA ASP A 11 18.45 69.94 -6.14
C ASP A 11 16.95 70.18 -6.27
N VAL A 12 16.13 69.51 -5.48
CA VAL A 12 14.67 69.63 -5.52
C VAL A 12 14.25 71.02 -5.05
N GLU A 13 14.20 71.98 -5.99
CA GLU A 13 13.88 73.40 -5.75
C GLU A 13 12.47 73.61 -5.16
N ASP A 14 11.55 72.66 -5.39
CA ASP A 14 10.17 72.70 -4.91
C ASP A 14 10.01 71.85 -3.65
N ALA A 15 10.43 72.38 -2.50
CA ALA A 15 10.08 71.80 -1.21
C ALA A 15 8.55 71.92 -0.98
N ASP A 16 7.88 70.79 -0.71
CA ASP A 16 6.45 70.77 -0.39
C ASP A 16 6.17 71.71 0.79
N VAL A 17 5.46 72.81 0.51
CA VAL A 17 5.02 73.77 1.52
C VAL A 17 4.06 73.05 2.46
N VAL A 18 4.25 73.21 3.78
CA VAL A 18 3.35 72.65 4.78
C VAL A 18 1.99 73.34 4.70
N VAL A 19 1.11 72.80 3.88
CA VAL A 19 -0.30 73.20 3.81
C VAL A 19 -1.03 72.54 4.96
N LEU A 20 -1.67 73.35 5.81
CA LEU A 20 -2.53 72.86 6.88
C LEU A 20 -3.68 72.02 6.29
N PRO A 21 -4.17 70.99 7.00
CA PRO A 21 -5.34 70.24 6.55
C PRO A 21 -6.51 71.20 6.25
N PRO A 22 -7.34 70.89 5.25
CA PRO A 22 -8.44 71.77 4.87
C PRO A 22 -9.41 71.96 6.03
N LYS A 23 -10.04 73.12 6.09
CA LYS A 23 -11.08 73.42 7.08
C LYS A 23 -12.24 72.42 6.92
N GLU A 24 -12.74 71.91 8.05
CA GLU A 24 -13.85 70.95 8.06
C GLU A 24 -15.14 71.63 7.61
N ILE A 25 -15.69 71.17 6.49
CA ILE A 25 -16.96 71.66 5.93
C ILE A 25 -17.94 70.48 5.89
N VAL A 26 -18.95 70.52 6.75
CA VAL A 26 -19.93 69.42 6.88
C VAL A 26 -21.16 69.69 6.00
N LYS A 27 -21.52 68.73 5.15
CA LYS A 27 -22.71 68.82 4.30
C LYS A 27 -23.99 68.63 5.13
N SER A 28 -24.82 69.66 5.20
CA SER A 28 -26.16 69.57 5.79
C SER A 28 -27.08 68.64 4.97
N SER A 29 -27.85 67.81 5.68
CA SER A 29 -28.88 66.93 5.11
C SER A 29 -30.27 67.51 5.35
N THR A 30 -31.13 67.48 4.33
CA THR A 30 -32.55 67.88 4.43
C THR A 30 -33.45 66.77 4.95
N SER A 31 -32.87 65.61 5.32
CA SER A 31 -33.62 64.48 5.85
C SER A 31 -34.26 64.81 7.20
N SER A 32 -35.57 64.58 7.31
CA SER A 32 -36.31 64.70 8.57
C SER A 32 -36.08 63.54 9.54
N LYS A 33 -35.34 62.49 9.14
CA LYS A 33 -35.18 61.26 9.93
C LYS A 33 -34.16 61.49 11.04
N LYS A 34 -34.54 61.12 12.27
CA LYS A 34 -33.72 61.27 13.48
C LYS A 34 -33.30 59.94 14.11
N ALA A 35 -33.90 58.84 13.67
CA ALA A 35 -33.54 57.50 14.12
C ALA A 35 -32.30 57.00 13.35
N ASP A 36 -31.33 56.46 14.06
CA ASP A 36 -30.18 55.75 13.50
C ASP A 36 -30.57 54.30 13.18
N VAL A 37 -31.53 54.16 12.25
CA VAL A 37 -32.05 52.88 11.79
C VAL A 37 -31.85 52.83 10.28
N PRO A 38 -31.30 51.71 9.73
CA PRO A 38 -31.15 51.59 8.29
C PRO A 38 -32.52 51.69 7.60
N PRO A 39 -32.58 52.27 6.39
CA PRO A 39 -33.84 52.39 5.66
C PRO A 39 -34.42 50.99 5.37
N PRO A 40 -35.75 50.87 5.16
CA PRO A 40 -36.39 49.58 4.89
C PRO A 40 -35.88 48.89 3.61
N SER A 41 -35.24 49.64 2.71
CA SER A 41 -34.58 49.10 1.52
C SER A 41 -33.30 48.31 1.81
N ALA A 42 -32.74 48.41 3.02
CA ALA A 42 -31.52 47.71 3.44
C ALA A 42 -31.80 46.27 3.93
N ASP A 43 -32.73 45.57 3.29
CA ASP A 43 -33.08 44.19 3.60
C ASP A 43 -32.00 43.20 3.09
N PRO A 44 -31.36 42.39 3.96
CA PRO A 44 -30.39 41.38 3.55
C PRO A 44 -30.99 40.30 2.62
N SER A 45 -32.31 40.08 2.63
CA SER A 45 -32.99 39.12 1.75
C SER A 45 -32.92 39.53 0.27
N LYS A 46 -32.70 40.82 -0.01
CA LYS A 46 -32.50 41.34 -1.38
C LYS A 46 -31.10 41.04 -1.94
N ALA A 47 -30.19 40.48 -1.14
CA ALA A 47 -28.83 40.21 -1.57
C ALA A 47 -28.76 39.18 -2.71
N ARG A 48 -28.03 39.52 -3.77
CA ARG A 48 -27.77 38.60 -4.89
C ARG A 48 -26.81 37.49 -4.44
N LYS A 49 -27.32 36.27 -4.25
CA LYS A 49 -26.57 35.09 -3.75
C LYS A 49 -25.27 34.83 -4.53
N ASN A 50 -25.31 34.91 -5.86
CA ASN A 50 -24.15 34.74 -6.75
C ASN A 50 -23.78 36.06 -7.46
N ARG A 51 -23.67 37.16 -6.71
CA ARG A 51 -23.14 38.42 -7.27
C ARG A 51 -21.74 38.17 -7.86
N PRO A 52 -21.37 38.76 -9.02
CA PRO A 52 -20.03 38.64 -9.58
C PRO A 52 -18.95 38.91 -8.52
N ARG A 53 -18.02 37.96 -8.38
CA ARG A 53 -16.88 38.02 -7.47
C ARG A 53 -15.59 37.93 -8.27
N PRO A 54 -14.58 38.74 -7.92
CA PRO A 54 -13.24 38.51 -8.43
C PRO A 54 -12.77 37.09 -8.06
N SER A 55 -12.07 36.44 -8.97
CA SER A 55 -11.52 35.08 -8.82
C SER A 55 -10.03 35.08 -9.19
N GLY A 56 -9.34 33.94 -8.97
CA GLY A 56 -7.92 33.81 -9.27
C GLY A 56 -7.06 34.81 -8.49
N ASN A 57 -6.04 35.36 -9.15
CA ASN A 57 -5.11 36.32 -8.56
C ASN A 57 -5.78 37.64 -8.14
N GLU A 58 -6.71 38.17 -8.94
CA GLU A 58 -7.48 39.38 -8.59
C GLU A 58 -8.33 39.14 -7.33
N GLY A 59 -8.94 37.96 -7.21
CA GLY A 59 -9.65 37.55 -5.99
C GLY A 59 -8.73 37.49 -4.77
N ALA A 60 -7.53 36.93 -4.92
CA ALA A 60 -6.57 36.76 -3.82
C ALA A 60 -6.07 38.10 -3.26
N ILE A 61 -5.80 39.10 -4.11
CA ILE A 61 -5.33 40.42 -3.65
C ILE A 61 -6.47 41.31 -3.13
N ARG A 62 -7.70 41.14 -3.64
CA ARG A 62 -8.89 41.89 -3.21
C ARG A 62 -9.57 41.31 -1.98
N ASP A 63 -9.22 40.09 -1.58
CA ASP A 63 -9.74 39.46 -0.38
C ASP A 63 -9.15 40.10 0.88
N LYS A 64 -10.02 40.75 1.66
CA LYS A 64 -9.63 41.47 2.88
C LYS A 64 -9.42 40.56 4.08
N ALA A 65 -9.87 39.30 4.02
CA ALA A 65 -9.69 38.36 5.12
C ALA A 65 -8.30 37.69 5.10
N SER A 66 -7.64 37.72 3.93
CA SER A 66 -6.33 37.12 3.71
C SER A 66 -5.18 38.01 4.17
N GLY A 67 -3.98 37.43 4.27
CA GLY A 67 -2.73 38.16 4.51
C GLY A 67 -2.21 38.16 5.94
N ARG A 68 -0.93 38.54 6.10
CA ARG A 68 -0.19 38.46 7.36
C ARG A 68 -0.79 39.33 8.47
N ARG A 69 -1.19 40.56 8.15
CA ARG A 69 -1.79 41.50 9.12
C ARG A 69 -3.04 40.88 9.78
N ASN A 70 -3.86 40.22 8.97
CA ASN A 70 -5.02 39.50 9.48
C ASN A 70 -4.62 38.33 10.35
N ASN A 71 -3.79 37.40 9.88
CA ASN A 71 -3.41 36.23 10.68
C ASN A 71 -2.75 36.61 12.01
N LYS A 72 -1.98 37.70 12.04
CA LYS A 72 -1.30 38.18 13.26
C LYS A 72 -2.27 38.70 14.33
N SER A 73 -3.45 39.17 13.91
CA SER A 73 -4.48 39.66 14.83
C SER A 73 -5.41 38.56 15.36
N LYS A 74 -5.22 37.29 14.94
CA LYS A 74 -6.04 36.16 15.38
C LYS A 74 -5.29 35.39 16.44
N ASP A 75 -6.02 34.89 17.43
CA ASP A 75 -5.46 34.06 18.47
C ASP A 75 -4.98 32.72 17.90
N VAL A 76 -3.92 32.20 18.51
CA VAL A 76 -3.36 30.90 18.16
C VAL A 76 -4.18 29.82 18.87
N THR A 77 -4.66 28.83 18.13
CA THR A 77 -5.38 27.68 18.71
C THR A 77 -4.52 26.91 19.70
N ASP A 78 -5.09 26.47 20.82
CA ASP A 78 -4.40 25.70 21.87
C ASP A 78 -3.79 24.39 21.35
N SER A 79 -4.39 23.82 20.31
CA SER A 79 -3.87 22.62 19.64
C SER A 79 -2.49 22.84 19.00
N ALA A 80 -2.11 24.09 18.70
CA ALA A 80 -0.84 24.41 18.07
C ALA A 80 0.37 24.16 18.98
N ALA A 81 0.20 24.29 20.30
CA ALA A 81 1.25 24.06 21.30
C ALA A 81 1.11 22.70 22.02
N THR A 82 0.17 21.86 21.60
CA THR A 82 -0.11 20.60 22.28
C THR A 82 1.03 19.59 22.07
N LYS A 83 1.46 18.94 23.17
CA LYS A 83 2.48 17.89 23.13
C LYS A 83 1.98 16.66 22.37
N LYS A 84 2.91 15.81 21.88
CA LYS A 84 2.55 14.55 21.21
C LYS A 84 1.60 13.73 22.10
N PRO A 85 0.44 13.28 21.59
CA PRO A 85 -0.45 12.44 22.38
C PRO A 85 0.22 11.08 22.61
N ASN A 86 0.47 10.72 23.86
CA ASN A 86 0.95 9.39 24.23
C ASN A 86 -0.19 8.56 24.79
N THR A 87 -0.98 7.96 23.91
CA THR A 87 -2.23 7.30 24.31
C THR A 87 -2.05 5.85 24.76
N ARG A 88 -0.94 5.17 24.40
CA ARG A 88 -0.85 3.70 24.59
C ARG A 88 0.51 3.13 24.98
N LYS A 89 1.55 3.96 25.18
CA LYS A 89 2.89 3.41 25.52
C LYS A 89 2.91 2.66 26.85
N ALA A 90 2.11 3.09 27.83
CA ALA A 90 2.06 2.43 29.14
C ALA A 90 1.43 1.03 29.09
N THR A 91 0.65 0.70 28.07
CA THR A 91 -0.08 -0.58 27.97
C THR A 91 0.56 -1.56 27.00
N ASP A 92 1.81 -1.34 26.60
CA ASP A 92 2.47 -2.13 25.54
C ASP A 92 2.74 -3.58 25.96
N ARG A 93 3.12 -3.79 27.22
CA ARG A 93 3.32 -5.14 27.79
C ARG A 93 2.01 -5.86 28.15
N HIS A 94 0.87 -5.18 28.04
CA HIS A 94 -0.42 -5.75 28.38
C HIS A 94 -1.14 -6.20 27.11
N SER A 95 -1.25 -7.53 26.94
CA SER A 95 -2.01 -8.11 25.83
C SER A 95 -3.46 -7.63 25.86
N ARG A 96 -3.91 -7.03 24.75
CA ARG A 96 -5.29 -6.57 24.57
C ARG A 96 -6.17 -7.61 23.90
N THR A 97 -5.59 -8.74 23.50
CA THR A 97 -6.27 -9.77 22.71
C THR A 97 -7.35 -10.49 23.53
N GLY A 98 -7.30 -10.40 24.88
CA GLY A 98 -8.19 -11.13 25.78
C GLY A 98 -8.00 -12.66 25.69
N LYS A 99 -6.93 -13.09 25.02
CA LYS A 99 -6.54 -14.49 24.86
C LYS A 99 -5.23 -14.72 25.57
N THR A 100 -5.19 -15.78 26.36
CA THR A 100 -3.99 -16.29 27.03
C THR A 100 -3.88 -17.77 26.72
N ASP A 101 -2.70 -18.20 26.29
CA ASP A 101 -2.46 -19.62 26.06
C ASP A 101 -2.36 -20.37 27.39
N THR A 102 -2.69 -21.67 27.36
CA THR A 102 -2.62 -22.53 28.54
C THR A 102 -1.31 -23.31 28.55
N LYS A 103 -0.79 -23.63 29.74
CA LYS A 103 0.46 -24.40 29.88
C LYS A 103 0.41 -25.72 29.11
N LYS A 104 -0.73 -26.42 29.11
CA LYS A 104 -0.90 -27.64 28.31
C LYS A 104 -0.61 -27.40 26.83
N LYS A 105 -1.18 -26.34 26.23
CA LYS A 105 -0.98 -26.06 24.80
C LYS A 105 0.46 -25.68 24.48
N VAL A 106 1.10 -24.92 25.37
CA VAL A 106 2.54 -24.59 25.24
C VAL A 106 3.37 -25.86 25.32
N ASN A 107 3.16 -26.70 26.33
CA ASN A 107 3.93 -27.93 26.56
C ASN A 107 3.75 -28.98 25.46
N GLN A 108 2.58 -29.04 24.81
CA GLN A 108 2.38 -29.93 23.67
C GLN A 108 3.09 -29.42 22.40
N GLY A 109 3.27 -28.10 22.25
CA GLY A 109 3.95 -27.53 21.09
C GLY A 109 5.47 -27.46 21.23
N TRP A 110 5.97 -27.27 22.46
CA TRP A 110 7.38 -27.01 22.73
C TRP A 110 8.05 -28.03 23.67
N GLY A 111 7.31 -29.05 24.12
CA GLY A 111 7.77 -29.97 25.15
C GLY A 111 7.62 -29.41 26.57
N ASP A 112 7.86 -30.26 27.56
CA ASP A 112 7.92 -29.86 28.96
C ASP A 112 9.10 -30.49 29.68
N ASP A 113 9.72 -29.72 30.58
CA ASP A 113 10.92 -30.10 31.33
C ASP A 113 10.77 -31.44 32.08
N LYS A 114 9.54 -31.86 32.36
CA LYS A 114 9.24 -33.14 33.03
C LYS A 114 9.51 -34.36 32.15
N LYS A 115 9.44 -34.21 30.83
CA LYS A 115 9.59 -35.29 29.86
C LYS A 115 10.94 -35.27 29.13
N GLU A 116 11.85 -34.39 29.53
CA GLU A 116 13.19 -34.25 28.91
C GLU A 116 13.93 -35.57 28.80
N LEU A 117 13.98 -36.38 29.87
CA LEU A 117 14.68 -37.67 29.85
C LEU A 117 14.10 -38.66 28.82
N SER A 118 12.80 -38.60 28.55
CA SER A 118 12.17 -39.43 27.51
C SER A 118 12.57 -38.93 26.13
N ALA A 119 12.52 -37.61 25.92
CA ALA A 119 12.94 -36.97 24.67
C ALA A 119 14.43 -37.22 24.37
N GLU A 120 15.31 -37.16 25.37
CA GLU A 120 16.74 -37.47 25.22
C GLU A 120 16.98 -38.92 24.78
N LYS A 121 16.22 -39.87 25.34
CA LYS A 121 16.33 -41.29 24.96
C LYS A 121 15.83 -41.56 23.55
N GLU A 122 14.71 -40.95 23.18
CA GLU A 122 14.15 -41.04 21.82
C GLU A 122 15.11 -40.40 20.82
N ALA A 123 15.61 -39.19 21.11
CA ALA A 123 16.59 -38.52 20.25
C ALA A 123 17.91 -39.29 20.12
N GLN A 124 18.38 -39.94 21.19
CA GLN A 124 19.55 -40.81 21.13
C GLN A 124 19.29 -42.06 20.27
N ALA A 125 18.09 -42.64 20.36
CA ALA A 125 17.69 -43.76 19.53
C ALA A 125 17.58 -43.36 18.05
N ASP A 126 17.00 -42.18 17.77
CA ASP A 126 16.91 -41.62 16.42
C ASP A 126 18.30 -41.36 15.83
N ALA A 127 19.23 -40.79 16.62
CA ALA A 127 20.62 -40.61 16.17
C ALA A 127 21.32 -41.94 15.88
N ALA A 128 21.06 -42.98 16.68
CA ALA A 128 21.59 -44.32 16.42
C ALA A 128 20.97 -44.95 15.16
N ALA A 129 19.68 -44.71 14.90
CA ALA A 129 19.01 -45.14 13.68
C ALA A 129 19.57 -44.41 12.45
N GLU A 130 19.82 -43.10 12.52
CA GLU A 130 20.45 -42.35 11.42
C GLU A 130 21.88 -42.86 11.13
N ILE A 131 22.67 -43.18 12.16
CA ILE A 131 24.01 -43.78 11.96
C ILE A 131 23.89 -45.17 11.30
N ALA A 132 22.88 -45.97 11.68
CA ALA A 132 22.65 -47.26 11.07
C ALA A 132 22.20 -47.13 9.61
N GLU A 133 21.31 -46.18 9.29
CA GLU A 133 20.91 -45.86 7.91
C GLU A 133 22.10 -45.39 7.07
N ASP A 134 22.99 -44.54 7.60
CA ASP A 134 24.19 -44.07 6.89
C ASP A 134 25.21 -45.22 6.64
N VAL A 135 25.31 -46.18 7.57
CA VAL A 135 26.15 -47.38 7.39
C VAL A 135 25.53 -48.34 6.37
N GLU A 136 24.21 -48.56 6.40
CA GLU A 136 23.51 -49.39 5.40
C GLU A 136 23.57 -48.74 4.01
N ASP A 137 23.38 -47.42 3.88
CA ASP A 137 23.55 -46.69 2.62
C ASP A 137 25.00 -46.78 2.10
N ALA A 138 26.00 -46.77 3.00
CA ALA A 138 27.40 -47.00 2.64
C ALA A 138 27.70 -48.45 2.24
N GLU A 139 27.03 -49.43 2.86
CA GLU A 139 27.15 -50.86 2.52
C GLU A 139 26.39 -51.22 1.22
N ASP A 140 25.23 -50.64 0.95
CA ASP A 140 24.49 -50.81 -0.31
C ASP A 140 25.21 -50.10 -1.48
N ALA A 141 25.84 -48.94 -1.23
CA ALA A 141 26.77 -48.32 -2.18
C ALA A 141 28.01 -49.19 -2.46
N ALA A 142 28.43 -50.04 -1.52
CA ALA A 142 29.55 -50.97 -1.67
C ALA A 142 29.14 -52.35 -2.24
N LYS A 143 27.90 -52.81 -1.99
CA LYS A 143 27.34 -54.10 -2.44
C LYS A 143 26.49 -53.97 -3.72
N ALA A 144 26.87 -53.10 -4.65
CA ALA A 144 26.35 -53.12 -6.01
C ALA A 144 27.44 -52.92 -7.07
N LYS A 145 28.46 -53.79 -7.04
CA LYS A 145 29.25 -54.12 -8.24
C LYS A 145 29.40 -55.63 -8.35
N THR A 146 28.28 -56.35 -8.36
CA THR A 146 28.23 -57.58 -9.17
C THR A 146 28.60 -57.17 -10.59
N THR A 147 29.46 -57.92 -11.25
CA THR A 147 30.01 -57.60 -12.58
C THR A 147 28.91 -57.39 -13.62
N GLN A 148 28.36 -56.18 -13.68
CA GLN A 148 27.50 -55.75 -14.75
C GLN A 148 28.40 -55.54 -15.96
N LEU A 149 28.30 -56.43 -16.95
CA LEU A 149 28.82 -56.13 -18.29
C LEU A 149 28.24 -54.78 -18.69
N SER A 150 29.08 -53.88 -19.22
CA SER A 150 28.55 -52.64 -19.75
C SER A 150 27.56 -52.95 -20.87
N LEU A 151 26.56 -52.08 -21.07
CA LEU A 151 25.62 -52.24 -22.19
C LEU A 151 26.36 -52.43 -23.52
N GLN A 152 27.51 -51.76 -23.68
CA GLN A 152 28.37 -51.91 -24.85
C GLN A 152 28.98 -53.31 -24.95
N ASP A 153 29.48 -53.88 -23.85
CA ASP A 153 30.04 -55.23 -23.86
C ASP A 153 28.98 -56.30 -24.15
N TYR A 154 27.76 -56.14 -23.62
CA TYR A 154 26.64 -57.02 -23.94
C TYR A 154 26.24 -56.96 -25.42
N LEU A 155 26.17 -55.74 -25.99
CA LEU A 155 25.88 -55.54 -27.40
C LEU A 155 26.99 -56.11 -28.29
N ASN A 156 28.26 -55.96 -27.91
CA ASN A 156 29.39 -56.53 -28.63
C ASN A 156 29.36 -58.07 -28.57
N GLN A 157 28.97 -58.67 -27.44
CA GLN A 157 28.82 -60.12 -27.32
C GLN A 157 27.66 -60.65 -28.18
N GLN A 158 26.55 -59.91 -28.27
CA GLN A 158 25.48 -60.25 -29.22
C GLN A 158 25.90 -60.09 -30.68
N ALA A 159 26.65 -59.04 -31.01
CA ALA A 159 27.14 -58.81 -32.38
C ALA A 159 28.17 -59.86 -32.82
N SER A 160 29.01 -60.33 -31.88
CA SER A 160 30.03 -61.37 -32.13
C SER A 160 29.51 -62.80 -31.97
N ASN A 161 28.21 -63.00 -31.68
CA ASN A 161 27.62 -64.33 -31.67
C ASN A 161 27.80 -65.01 -33.02
N GLN A 162 28.28 -66.25 -32.96
CA GLN A 162 28.69 -67.04 -34.13
C GLN A 162 27.54 -67.33 -35.12
N PHE A 163 26.30 -67.05 -34.71
CA PHE A 163 25.09 -67.14 -35.51
C PHE A 163 24.81 -65.90 -36.40
N ASN A 164 25.52 -64.78 -36.20
CA ASN A 164 25.37 -63.54 -36.99
C ASN A 164 26.37 -63.44 -38.17
N LYS A 165 26.96 -64.55 -38.61
CA LYS A 165 27.75 -64.58 -39.85
C LYS A 165 26.80 -64.61 -41.05
N VAL A 166 26.77 -63.52 -41.82
CA VAL A 166 26.12 -63.50 -43.13
C VAL A 166 26.84 -64.49 -44.05
N PRO A 167 26.18 -65.50 -44.64
CA PRO A 167 26.82 -66.42 -45.57
C PRO A 167 27.27 -65.64 -46.81
N GLU A 168 28.52 -65.87 -47.24
CA GLU A 168 29.07 -65.27 -48.46
C GLU A 168 28.19 -65.61 -49.67
N ALA A 169 27.55 -64.59 -50.24
CA ALA A 169 26.66 -64.75 -51.38
C ALA A 169 27.48 -65.12 -52.63
N LYS A 170 27.28 -66.34 -53.14
CA LYS A 170 27.68 -66.73 -54.50
C LYS A 170 26.92 -65.86 -55.50
N LYS A 171 27.65 -65.07 -56.29
CA LYS A 171 27.10 -64.29 -57.40
C LYS A 171 26.58 -65.24 -58.48
N VAL A 172 25.27 -65.23 -58.67
CA VAL A 172 24.60 -65.81 -59.85
C VAL A 172 24.05 -64.64 -60.65
N GLU A 173 24.58 -64.46 -61.85
CA GLU A 173 24.21 -63.41 -62.80
C GLU A 173 23.06 -63.90 -63.66
N LEU A 174 21.89 -63.25 -63.58
CA LEU A 174 20.90 -63.27 -64.66
C LEU A 174 20.21 -61.90 -64.77
N ASN A 175 20.12 -61.43 -66.01
CA ASN A 175 19.69 -60.10 -66.43
C ASN A 175 18.17 -60.00 -66.61
N ALA A 176 17.70 -58.74 -66.52
CA ALA A 176 16.52 -58.15 -67.16
C ALA A 176 15.17 -58.11 -66.40
N GLU A 177 14.66 -56.87 -66.35
CA GLU A 177 13.25 -56.43 -66.41
C GLU A 177 12.35 -56.40 -65.15
N LYS A 178 12.26 -55.18 -64.61
CA LYS A 178 11.04 -54.41 -64.25
C LYS A 178 9.95 -55.13 -63.46
N ILE A 179 9.89 -54.86 -62.14
CA ILE A 179 8.64 -54.86 -61.37
C ILE A 179 8.63 -53.65 -60.42
N GLU A 180 7.67 -52.77 -60.63
CA GLU A 180 7.25 -51.68 -59.75
C GLU A 180 6.57 -52.28 -58.51
N ALA A 181 6.91 -51.82 -57.30
CA ALA A 181 6.23 -52.21 -56.08
C ALA A 181 5.80 -50.98 -55.30
N ALA A 182 4.48 -50.88 -55.20
CA ALA A 182 3.70 -49.80 -54.62
C ALA A 182 3.89 -49.62 -53.11
N GLU A 183 3.70 -48.37 -52.71
CA GLU A 183 2.95 -47.89 -51.54
C GLU A 183 2.86 -48.83 -50.34
N LYS A 184 3.57 -48.48 -49.27
CA LYS A 184 3.18 -48.85 -47.91
C LYS A 184 2.44 -47.66 -47.30
N GLU A 185 1.12 -47.71 -47.41
CA GLU A 185 0.18 -46.88 -46.67
C GLU A 185 0.42 -47.05 -45.16
N ALA A 186 0.89 -45.99 -44.49
CA ALA A 186 0.89 -45.91 -43.05
C ALA A 186 -0.50 -45.45 -42.57
N TYR A 187 -1.24 -46.45 -42.12
CA TYR A 187 -2.49 -46.46 -41.39
C TYR A 187 -2.59 -45.35 -40.31
N ALA A 188 -3.47 -44.38 -40.56
CA ALA A 188 -4.05 -43.36 -39.67
C ALA A 188 -3.09 -42.38 -38.92
N PRO A 189 -3.24 -41.05 -39.09
CA PRO A 189 -2.48 -40.08 -38.30
C PRO A 189 -2.99 -40.03 -36.85
N ALA A 190 -2.07 -40.13 -35.88
CA ALA A 190 -2.37 -39.99 -34.46
C ALA A 190 -2.78 -38.55 -34.10
N THR A 191 -4.08 -38.29 -34.15
CA THR A 191 -4.72 -36.99 -33.84
C THR A 191 -4.92 -36.79 -32.33
N LYS A 192 -3.85 -36.84 -31.53
CA LYS A 192 -3.91 -36.29 -30.15
C LYS A 192 -2.53 -36.06 -29.53
N VAL A 193 -1.94 -34.90 -29.81
CA VAL A 193 -0.80 -34.40 -29.04
C VAL A 193 -1.34 -33.80 -27.73
N LYS A 194 -1.14 -34.51 -26.60
CA LYS A 194 -1.42 -33.95 -25.28
C LYS A 194 -0.36 -32.87 -24.99
N ASN A 195 -0.76 -31.61 -24.98
CA ASN A 195 0.10 -30.53 -24.49
C ASN A 195 0.38 -30.73 -22.99
N VAL A 196 1.58 -31.20 -22.68
CA VAL A 196 2.10 -31.26 -21.31
C VAL A 196 2.35 -29.82 -20.90
N LYS A 197 1.55 -29.32 -19.95
CA LYS A 197 1.72 -27.99 -19.38
C LYS A 197 3.00 -27.97 -18.53
N SER A 198 4.11 -27.53 -19.12
CA SER A 198 5.35 -27.31 -18.38
C SER A 198 5.11 -26.20 -17.36
N LYS A 199 5.25 -26.53 -16.07
CA LYS A 199 5.31 -25.54 -15.00
C LYS A 199 6.65 -24.82 -15.15
N GLN A 200 6.62 -23.53 -15.43
CA GLN A 200 7.81 -22.69 -15.45
C GLN A 200 8.45 -22.71 -14.06
N LEU A 201 9.62 -23.35 -13.95
CA LEU A 201 10.40 -23.36 -12.72
C LEU A 201 10.83 -21.93 -12.41
N LYS A 202 10.60 -21.49 -11.16
CA LYS A 202 11.00 -20.17 -10.69
C LYS A 202 12.52 -20.07 -10.75
N THR A 203 13.02 -19.31 -11.71
CA THR A 203 14.44 -18.95 -11.78
C THR A 203 14.77 -18.00 -10.64
N LYS A 204 15.92 -18.20 -9.99
CA LYS A 204 16.42 -17.28 -8.98
C LYS A 204 16.87 -16.00 -9.69
N GLU A 205 16.17 -14.91 -9.44
CA GLU A 205 16.52 -13.59 -9.96
C GLU A 205 17.45 -12.93 -8.94
N TYR A 206 18.72 -12.73 -9.31
CA TYR A 206 19.69 -12.04 -8.46
C TYR A 206 19.50 -10.54 -8.67
N LEU A 207 19.17 -9.81 -7.59
CA LEU A 207 19.23 -8.34 -7.60
C LEU A 207 20.65 -7.92 -7.23
N ASP A 208 21.39 -7.44 -8.22
CA ASP A 208 22.63 -6.70 -7.98
C ASP A 208 22.26 -5.29 -7.48
N PHE A 209 22.57 -5.00 -6.22
CA PHE A 209 22.40 -3.67 -5.66
C PHE A 209 23.76 -3.07 -5.30
N ASP A 210 24.05 -1.90 -5.86
CA ASP A 210 25.17 -1.08 -5.41
C ASP A 210 24.78 -0.36 -4.11
N ALA A 211 25.31 -0.86 -2.99
CA ALA A 211 25.16 -0.24 -1.69
C ALA A 211 26.04 1.02 -1.60
N THR A 212 25.52 2.15 -2.06
CA THR A 212 26.12 3.46 -1.74
C THR A 212 25.64 3.89 -0.35
N PHE A 213 26.55 3.82 0.64
CA PHE A 213 26.29 4.32 1.98
C PHE A 213 26.35 5.85 1.97
N VAL A 214 25.18 6.49 1.93
CA VAL A 214 25.08 7.92 2.20
C VAL A 214 25.10 8.11 3.72
N GLU A 215 26.17 8.73 4.21
CA GLU A 215 26.34 9.20 5.58
C GLU A 215 25.05 9.89 6.07
N SER A 216 24.58 9.47 7.23
CA SER A 216 23.24 9.76 7.75
C SER A 216 22.94 11.27 7.88
N ASN A 217 22.43 11.89 6.81
CA ASN A 217 21.81 13.21 6.92
C ASN A 217 20.48 13.03 7.65
N THR A 218 20.46 13.50 8.90
CA THR A 218 19.34 13.49 9.82
C THR A 218 18.09 14.11 9.18
N ARG A 219 17.20 13.28 8.63
CA ARG A 219 15.77 13.57 8.44
C ARG A 219 15.03 12.28 8.09
N LYS A 220 14.47 11.64 9.12
CA LYS A 220 13.61 10.46 9.02
C LYS A 220 12.32 10.77 8.26
N ASN A 221 12.27 10.39 6.99
CA ASN A 221 11.02 10.19 6.24
C ASN A 221 10.93 8.70 5.87
N PHE A 222 10.38 7.89 6.78
CA PHE A 222 10.01 6.50 6.51
C PHE A 222 8.51 6.43 6.27
N GLY A 223 8.15 6.02 5.07
CA GLY A 223 6.79 5.66 4.69
C GLY A 223 6.80 5.34 3.21
N ASP A 224 6.86 4.05 2.87
CA ASP A 224 6.15 3.48 1.71
C ASP A 224 6.43 1.97 1.61
N ARG A 225 5.51 1.18 2.18
CA ARG A 225 5.12 -0.16 1.72
C ARG A 225 3.65 -0.38 2.09
N ASN A 226 2.74 -0.19 1.13
CA ASN A 226 1.72 -1.18 0.78
C ASN A 226 0.79 -0.70 -0.36
N ASN A 227 0.75 -1.55 -1.38
CA ASN A 227 -0.20 -1.58 -2.49
C ASN A 227 -1.66 -1.65 -2.02
N ASN A 228 -2.56 -0.93 -2.71
CA ASN A 228 -3.62 -1.57 -3.50
C ASN A 228 -4.47 -0.56 -4.31
N ASN A 229 -4.44 -0.79 -5.63
CA ASN A 229 -5.55 -0.79 -6.58
C ASN A 229 -6.40 0.46 -6.87
N ASN A 230 -6.34 0.79 -8.17
CA ASN A 230 -7.43 1.08 -9.09
C ASN A 230 -7.68 2.54 -9.52
N ASN A 231 -7.46 2.70 -10.82
CA ASN A 231 -8.22 3.48 -11.79
C ASN A 231 -7.91 4.97 -11.94
N ASN A 232 -7.19 5.21 -13.03
CA ASN A 232 -7.62 6.11 -14.10
C ASN A 232 -7.48 7.62 -13.84
N SER A 233 -6.34 8.20 -14.22
CA SER A 233 -6.33 9.41 -15.05
C SER A 233 -4.91 9.67 -15.54
N ARG A 234 -4.72 9.50 -16.85
CA ARG A 234 -3.53 9.96 -17.56
C ARG A 234 -3.60 11.47 -17.71
N ASN A 235 -2.45 12.11 -17.52
CA ASN A 235 -2.12 13.47 -17.93
C ASN A 235 -2.61 14.62 -17.03
N THR A 236 -1.72 15.13 -16.18
CA THR A 236 -1.51 16.57 -15.96
C THR A 236 -0.27 16.82 -15.07
N THR A 237 0.85 17.01 -15.75
CA THR A 237 1.91 18.00 -15.50
C THR A 237 1.67 18.95 -14.30
N PHE A 238 2.47 18.75 -13.24
CA PHE A 238 3.02 19.73 -12.29
C PHE A 238 2.08 20.67 -11.50
N ASN A 239 2.40 20.77 -10.19
CA ASN A 239 1.94 21.72 -9.17
C ASN A 239 0.54 21.52 -8.58
N ASN A 240 0.46 20.84 -7.42
CA ASN A 240 -0.30 21.33 -6.27
C ASN A 240 -0.09 20.49 -4.99
N ARG A 241 0.60 21.08 -4.00
CA ARG A 241 0.58 20.64 -2.60
C ARG A 241 -0.35 21.55 -1.80
N ARG A 242 -1.55 21.04 -1.43
CA ARG A 242 -2.24 21.18 -0.12
C ARG A 242 -3.77 21.14 -0.25
N GLY A 243 -4.36 20.10 0.32
CA GLY A 243 -5.54 20.23 1.19
C GLY A 243 -6.91 20.36 0.53
N GLY A 244 -7.39 19.33 -0.16
CA GLY A 244 -8.81 19.17 -0.47
C GLY A 244 -9.56 18.56 0.71
N ARG A 245 -10.27 19.38 1.50
CA ARG A 245 -11.25 18.91 2.49
C ARG A 245 -12.60 18.80 1.79
N THR A 246 -13.13 17.58 1.76
CA THR A 246 -14.44 17.25 1.22
C THR A 246 -15.56 17.92 2.00
N VAL A 247 -16.58 18.29 1.24
CA VAL A 247 -17.85 18.90 1.61
C VAL A 247 -18.67 17.98 2.51
N ARG A 248 -19.08 18.44 3.70
CA ARG A 248 -20.31 17.98 4.38
C ARG A 248 -21.05 19.15 5.03
N LYS A 249 -21.99 19.66 4.23
CA LYS A 249 -23.33 20.20 4.53
C LYS A 249 -23.76 20.08 6.00
N GLY A 250 -24.04 21.22 6.62
CA GLY A 250 -24.52 21.33 8.00
C GLY A 250 -26.01 21.11 8.19
N SER A 251 -26.42 21.18 9.45
CA SER A 251 -27.72 21.68 9.92
C SER A 251 -27.63 21.89 11.43
N ASN A 252 -27.68 23.15 11.87
CA ASN A 252 -27.90 23.57 13.25
C ASN A 252 -29.41 23.83 13.42
N ASN A 253 -29.99 23.41 14.54
CA ASN A 253 -31.23 23.97 15.06
C ASN A 253 -31.07 24.21 16.58
N PRO A 254 -31.16 25.45 17.08
CA PRO A 254 -31.10 25.74 18.52
C PRO A 254 -32.49 26.12 19.04
N ASN A 255 -33.07 25.30 19.91
CA ASN A 255 -33.96 25.72 21.01
C ASN A 255 -34.64 24.50 21.64
N SER A 256 -34.18 24.11 22.83
CA SER A 256 -35.04 23.68 23.94
C SER A 256 -34.17 23.63 25.19
N ALA A 257 -34.46 24.51 26.13
CA ALA A 257 -33.77 24.64 27.39
C ALA A 257 -34.31 23.64 28.43
N ASN A 258 -33.41 23.23 29.32
CA ASN A 258 -33.62 22.78 30.70
C ASN A 258 -34.54 21.57 30.97
N SER A 259 -33.91 20.46 31.39
CA SER A 259 -34.24 19.79 32.66
C SER A 259 -33.22 18.69 32.95
N ALA A 260 -33.01 18.47 34.24
CA ALA A 260 -31.95 17.71 34.86
C ALA A 260 -31.99 16.18 34.68
N SER A 261 -30.86 15.60 35.09
CA SER A 261 -30.72 14.28 35.72
C SER A 261 -30.46 13.06 34.83
N SER A 262 -29.49 12.30 35.34
CA SER A 262 -29.00 11.00 34.94
C SER A 262 -30.10 9.93 34.85
N ALA A 263 -30.19 9.22 33.72
CA ALA A 263 -30.52 7.79 33.68
C ALA A 263 -30.32 7.23 32.26
N ASN A 264 -29.70 6.06 32.19
CA ASN A 264 -29.70 5.18 31.03
C ASN A 264 -31.12 5.00 30.47
N THR A 265 -31.35 5.39 29.22
CA THR A 265 -32.56 4.98 28.49
C THR A 265 -32.22 3.82 27.55
N VAL A 266 -32.46 2.61 28.03
CA VAL A 266 -32.62 1.42 27.18
C VAL A 266 -33.77 1.69 26.20
N GLN A 267 -33.50 1.59 24.90
CA GLN A 267 -34.52 1.69 23.86
C GLN A 267 -35.53 0.55 24.03
N LYS A 268 -36.73 0.86 24.54
CA LYS A 268 -37.85 -0.08 24.54
C LYS A 268 -38.46 -0.10 23.13
N ASN A 269 -38.09 -1.12 22.34
CA ASN A 269 -38.78 -1.44 21.10
C ASN A 269 -40.20 -1.91 21.44
N ARG A 270 -41.23 -1.12 21.07
CA ARG A 270 -42.65 -1.40 21.40
C ARG A 270 -43.32 -2.44 20.49
N ASN A 271 -42.53 -3.28 19.80
CA ASN A 271 -43.04 -4.26 18.82
C ASN A 271 -42.73 -5.72 19.20
N ILE A 272 -42.44 -5.99 20.48
CA ILE A 272 -42.27 -7.38 20.94
C ILE A 272 -43.62 -7.86 21.47
N ASP A 273 -44.22 -8.80 20.75
CA ASP A 273 -45.42 -9.53 21.19
C ASP A 273 -45.03 -10.54 22.28
N VAL A 274 -45.33 -10.18 23.53
CA VAL A 274 -44.99 -10.96 24.73
C VAL A 274 -45.83 -12.23 24.88
N SER A 275 -46.84 -12.44 24.02
CA SER A 275 -47.67 -13.65 24.05
C SER A 275 -47.00 -14.88 23.42
N ASN A 276 -45.91 -14.68 22.66
CA ASN A 276 -45.15 -15.72 21.97
C ASN A 276 -43.79 -16.02 22.61
N LEU A 277 -43.52 -15.54 23.83
CA LEU A 277 -42.30 -15.90 24.54
C LEU A 277 -42.50 -17.23 25.27
N PRO A 278 -41.59 -18.21 25.12
CA PRO A 278 -41.68 -19.46 25.85
C PRO A 278 -41.56 -19.19 27.35
N SER A 279 -42.59 -19.57 28.12
CA SER A 279 -42.52 -19.53 29.58
C SER A 279 -41.50 -20.56 30.05
N LEU A 280 -40.45 -20.11 30.73
CA LEU A 280 -39.55 -20.97 31.49
C LEU A 280 -40.34 -21.55 32.67
N ALA A 281 -40.72 -22.83 32.54
CA ALA A 281 -41.00 -23.70 33.67
C ALA A 281 -39.70 -24.43 34.05
#